data_AF-A0A842NAY4-F1
#
_entry.id   AF-A0A842NAY4-F1
#
_cell.length_a   1.000
_cell.length_b   1.000
_cell.length_c   1.000
_cell.angle_alpha   90.00
_cell.angle_beta   90.00
_cell.angle_gamma   90.00
#
_symmetry.space_group_name_H-M   'P 1'
#
loop_
_entity.id
_entity.type
_entity.pdbx_description
1 polymer ?
#
loop_
_entity_poly.entity_id
_entity_poly.type
_entity_poly.pdbx_seq_one_letter_code
_entity_poly.pdbx_strand_id
1 'polypeptide(L)'
;MAKERRTRIQLYFDIISAIFEEEMDNDSISPTRIQFKCNTSYDKLTRYLEEMKNKEIIESNEIKVTDKGRQFHKDYSKINDLIQELSIQS
;
A
#
# COMPACT_ATOMS: atom_id res chain seq x y z
N MET A 1 5.80 -11.83 20.73
CA MET A 1 6.83 -11.29 19.83
C MET A 1 6.44 -9.84 19.54
N ALA A 2 7.34 -8.87 19.74
CA ALA A 2 7.03 -7.48 19.38
C ALA A 2 6.79 -7.43 17.86
N LYS A 3 5.63 -6.90 17.43
CA LYS A 3 5.32 -6.77 16.00
C LYS A 3 6.41 -5.90 15.38
N GLU A 4 7.13 -6.46 14.41
CA GLU A 4 8.21 -5.74 13.75
C GLU A 4 7.68 -4.40 13.21
N ARG A 5 8.46 -3.33 13.39
CA ARG A 5 8.00 -1.98 13.03
C ARG A 5 7.77 -1.94 11.52
N ARG A 6 6.53 -1.67 11.11
CA ARG A 6 6.18 -1.57 9.69
C ARG A 6 7.07 -0.56 8.98
N THR A 7 7.76 -1.03 7.94
CA THR A 7 8.67 -0.22 7.12
C THR A 7 7.89 0.71 6.19
N ARG A 8 8.57 1.69 5.61
CA ARG A 8 7.98 2.60 4.60
C ARG A 8 7.51 1.85 3.35
N ILE A 9 8.29 0.86 2.91
CA ILE A 9 7.98 0.08 1.70
C ILE A 9 6.74 -0.81 1.96
N GLN A 10 6.66 -1.44 3.13
CA GLN A 10 5.46 -2.18 3.54
C GLN A 10 4.22 -1.29 3.54
N LEU A 11 4.34 -0.05 3.99
CA LEU A 11 3.20 0.85 3.99
C LEU A 11 2.77 1.30 2.58
N TYR A 12 3.70 1.48 1.65
CA TYR A 12 3.33 1.69 0.23
C TYR A 12 2.57 0.50 -0.34
N PHE A 13 3.02 -0.72 -0.03
CA PHE A 13 2.32 -1.93 -0.43
C PHE A 13 0.91 -1.98 0.18
N ASP A 14 0.77 -1.74 1.49
CA ASP A 14 -0.53 -1.73 2.18
C ASP A 14 -1.49 -0.68 1.60
N ILE A 15 -0.99 0.52 1.29
CA ILE A 15 -1.82 1.59 0.69
C ILE A 15 -2.29 1.18 -0.70
N ILE A 16 -1.42 0.60 -1.53
CA ILE A 16 -1.81 0.14 -2.87
C ILE A 16 -2.85 -0.98 -2.78
N SER A 17 -2.64 -1.96 -1.89
CA SER A 17 -3.62 -3.03 -1.64
C SER A 17 -4.97 -2.45 -1.20
N ALA A 18 -4.97 -1.49 -0.27
CA ALA A 18 -6.19 -0.85 0.19
C ALA A 18 -6.91 -0.07 -0.91
N ILE A 19 -6.17 0.58 -1.82
CA ILE A 19 -6.74 1.26 -2.99
C ILE A 19 -7.41 0.25 -3.92
N PHE A 20 -6.74 -0.86 -4.26
CA PHE A 20 -7.33 -1.89 -5.11
C PHE A 20 -8.60 -2.49 -4.52
N GLU A 21 -8.61 -2.79 -3.22
CA GLU A 21 -9.83 -3.25 -2.56
C GLU A 21 -10.95 -2.20 -2.59
N GLU A 22 -10.62 -0.91 -2.39
CA GLU A 22 -11.62 0.16 -2.48
C GLU A 22 -12.21 0.29 -3.89
N GLU A 23 -11.38 0.18 -4.94
CA GLU A 23 -11.80 0.19 -6.35
C GLU A 23 -12.68 -1.02 -6.71
N MET A 24 -12.47 -2.17 -6.06
CA MET A 24 -13.27 -3.39 -6.28
C MET A 24 -14.60 -3.37 -5.52
N ASP A 25 -14.59 -2.90 -4.28
CA ASP A 25 -15.73 -3.03 -3.36
C ASP A 25 -16.66 -1.80 -3.36
N ASN A 26 -16.23 -0.67 -3.94
CA ASN A 26 -16.96 0.60 -3.85
C ASN A 26 -16.96 1.38 -5.16
N ASP A 27 -18.02 2.14 -5.41
CA ASP A 27 -18.11 3.05 -6.56
C ASP A 27 -17.16 4.26 -6.47
N SER A 28 -16.62 4.54 -5.27
CA SER A 28 -15.72 5.68 -5.04
C SER A 28 -14.74 5.38 -3.91
N ILE A 29 -13.53 5.95 -4.05
CA ILE A 29 -12.43 5.76 -3.11
C ILE A 29 -12.56 6.72 -1.91
N SER A 30 -12.49 6.18 -0.69
CA SER A 30 -12.48 6.99 0.53
C SER A 30 -11.09 6.98 1.20
N PRO A 31 -10.43 8.14 1.35
CA PRO A 31 -9.19 8.25 2.12
C PRO A 31 -9.33 7.74 3.55
N THR A 32 -10.50 7.93 4.17
CA THR A 32 -10.79 7.46 5.52
C THR A 32 -10.86 5.94 5.60
N ARG A 33 -11.44 5.26 4.61
CA ARG A 33 -11.45 3.78 4.58
C ARG A 33 -10.05 3.22 4.34
N ILE A 34 -9.28 3.82 3.43
CA ILE A 34 -7.86 3.49 3.23
C ILE A 34 -7.08 3.64 4.54
N GLN A 35 -7.28 4.73 5.28
CA GLN A 35 -6.65 4.95 6.58
C GLN A 35 -6.91 3.78 7.55
N PHE A 36 -8.17 3.36 7.68
CA PHE A 36 -8.55 2.23 8.53
C PHE A 36 -7.91 0.92 8.07
N LYS A 37 -7.95 0.61 6.77
CA LYS A 37 -7.32 -0.59 6.18
C LYS A 37 -5.81 -0.62 6.41
N CYS A 38 -5.13 0.52 6.30
CA CYS A 38 -3.70 0.62 6.54
C CYS A 38 -3.33 0.71 8.03
N ASN A 39 -4.27 0.84 8.97
CA ASN A 39 -4.00 1.03 10.40
C ASN A 39 -2.95 2.14 10.67
N THR A 40 -3.15 3.30 10.04
CA THR A 40 -2.25 4.46 10.17
C THR A 40 -3.04 5.71 10.56
N SER A 41 -2.38 6.75 11.08
CA SER A 41 -3.04 8.04 11.30
C SER A 41 -3.29 8.76 9.96
N TYR A 42 -4.28 9.64 9.94
CA TYR A 42 -4.62 10.46 8.76
C TYR A 42 -3.41 11.29 8.29
N ASP A 43 -2.72 11.99 9.20
CA ASP A 43 -1.54 12.80 8.84
C ASP A 43 -0.44 11.97 8.17
N LYS A 44 -0.24 10.75 8.69
CA LYS A 44 0.76 9.83 8.16
C LYS A 44 0.33 9.31 6.79
N LEU A 45 -0.95 8.94 6.61
CA LEU A 45 -1.48 8.53 5.31
C LEU A 45 -1.29 9.65 4.27
N THR A 46 -1.72 10.88 4.58
CA THR A 46 -1.64 12.03 3.67
C THR A 46 -0.20 12.28 3.23
N ARG A 47 0.76 12.24 4.17
CA ARG A 47 2.18 12.35 3.83
C ARG A 47 2.64 11.27 2.86
N TYR A 48 2.21 10.02 3.06
CA TYR A 48 2.61 8.94 2.15
C TYR A 48 1.92 9.02 0.79
N LEU A 49 0.65 9.41 0.73
CA LEU A 49 -0.03 9.66 -0.55
C LEU A 49 0.70 10.74 -1.35
N GLU A 50 1.08 11.85 -0.73
CA GLU A 50 1.85 12.91 -1.39
C GLU A 50 3.25 12.43 -1.84
N GLU A 51 3.94 11.65 -1.00
CA GLU A 51 5.21 11.04 -1.42
C GLU A 51 5.05 10.06 -2.58
N MET A 52 3.96 9.29 -2.62
CA MET A 52 3.66 8.32 -3.68
C MET A 52 3.28 9.02 -4.99
N LYS A 53 2.55 10.13 -4.92
CA LYS A 53 2.28 11.02 -6.07
C LYS A 53 3.56 11.58 -6.66
N ASN A 54 4.44 12.13 -5.81
CA ASN A 54 5.75 12.66 -6.22
C ASN A 54 6.66 11.59 -6.83
N LYS A 55 6.42 10.31 -6.51
CA LYS A 55 7.13 9.15 -7.07
C LYS A 55 6.42 8.50 -8.25
N GLU A 56 5.29 9.05 -8.69
CA GLU A 56 4.44 8.51 -9.76
C GLU A 56 3.97 7.08 -9.51
N ILE A 57 3.83 6.69 -8.23
CA ILE A 57 3.25 5.42 -7.81
C ILE A 57 1.71 5.51 -7.84
N ILE A 58 1.20 6.69 -7.52
CA ILE A 58 -0.21 7.07 -7.58
C ILE A 58 -0.32 8.31 -8.49
N GLU A 59 -1.45 8.45 -9.17
CA GLU A 59 -1.78 9.62 -9.99
C GLU A 59 -1.74 10.92 -9.17
N SER A 60 -1.30 12.02 -9.78
CA SER A 60 -1.14 13.30 -9.07
C SER A 60 -2.45 13.90 -8.55
N ASN A 61 -3.54 13.70 -9.30
CA ASN A 61 -4.83 14.35 -9.07
C ASN A 61 -5.89 13.45 -8.42
N GLU A 62 -5.65 12.14 -8.33
CA GLU A 62 -6.60 11.18 -7.82
C GLU A 62 -5.89 10.05 -7.06
N ILE A 63 -6.61 9.38 -6.14
CA ILE A 63 -6.06 8.23 -5.42
C ILE A 63 -6.20 6.99 -6.31
N LYS A 64 -5.46 6.96 -7.40
CA LYS A 64 -5.46 5.85 -8.36
C LYS A 64 -4.05 5.38 -8.61
N VAL A 65 -3.85 4.06 -8.66
CA VAL A 65 -2.53 3.47 -8.83
C VAL A 65 -2.11 3.57 -10.30
N THR A 66 -0.86 4.00 -10.54
CA THR A 66 -0.27 4.05 -11.89
C THR A 66 0.24 2.66 -12.31
N ASP A 67 0.70 2.50 -13.55
CA ASP A 67 1.35 1.25 -13.98
C ASP A 67 2.64 0.96 -13.22
N LYS A 68 3.39 2.01 -12.86
CA LYS A 68 4.58 1.91 -12.00
C LYS A 68 4.21 1.42 -10.60
N GLY A 69 3.11 1.92 -10.04
CA GLY A 69 2.60 1.45 -8.74
C GLY A 69 2.12 0.00 -8.79
N ARG A 70 1.42 -0.41 -9.86
CA ARG A 70 1.03 -1.80 -10.11
C ARG A 70 2.24 -2.73 -10.19
N GLN A 71 3.29 -2.32 -10.92
CA GLN A 71 4.51 -3.10 -11.03
C GLN A 71 5.22 -3.24 -9.68
N PHE A 72 5.33 -2.15 -8.91
CA PHE A 72 5.86 -2.19 -7.55
C PHE A 72 5.09 -3.17 -6.66
N HIS A 73 3.76 -3.12 -6.66
CA HIS A 73 2.91 -3.99 -5.85
C HIS A 73 3.12 -5.47 -6.20
N LYS A 74 3.17 -5.79 -7.50
CA LYS A 74 3.44 -7.13 -8.00
C LYS A 74 4.81 -7.66 -7.57
N ASP A 75 5.86 -6.85 -7.69
CA ASP A 75 7.21 -7.28 -7.32
C ASP A 75 7.38 -7.43 -5.82
N TYR A 76 6.78 -6.52 -5.04
CA TYR A 76 6.79 -6.63 -3.58
C TYR A 76 6.01 -7.86 -3.10
N SER A 77 4.85 -8.18 -3.69
CA SER A 77 4.09 -9.38 -3.36
C SER A 77 4.95 -10.64 -3.52
N LYS A 78 5.64 -10.79 -4.66
CA LYS A 78 6.52 -11.95 -4.90
C LYS A 78 7.62 -12.08 -3.86
N ILE A 79 8.24 -10.97 -3.48
CA ILE A 79 9.29 -10.96 -2.44
C ILE A 79 8.69 -11.39 -1.10
N ASN A 80 7.50 -10.88 -0.76
CA ASN A 80 6.82 -11.22 0.48
C ASN A 80 6.44 -12.71 0.50
N ASP A 81 5.93 -13.25 -0.61
CA ASP A 81 5.59 -14.67 -0.75
C ASP A 81 6.84 -15.54 -0.57
N LEU A 82 7.96 -15.16 -1.20
CA LEU A 82 9.25 -15.85 -1.01
C LEU A 82 9.74 -15.82 0.44
N ILE A 83 9.63 -14.68 1.12
CA ILE A 83 9.98 -14.56 2.55
C ILE A 83 9.11 -15.50 3.39
N GLN A 84 7.80 -15.55 3.13
CA GLN A 84 6.88 -16.44 3.84
C GLN A 84 7.27 -17.91 3.61
N GLU A 85 7.49 -18.33 2.37
CA GLU A 85 7.93 -19.68 2.02
C GLU A 85 9.19 -20.10 2.78
N LEU A 86 10.21 -19.23 2.82
CA LEU A 86 11.47 -19.50 3.53
C LEU A 86 11.29 -19.51 5.05
N SER A 87 10.41 -18.65 5.59
CA SER A 87 10.15 -18.59 7.03
C SER A 87 9.37 -19.80 7.56
N ILE A 88 8.55 -20.45 6.72
CA ILE A 88 7.79 -21.67 7.07
C ILE A 88 8.70 -22.91 7.12
N GLN A 89 9.89 -22.86 6.50
CA GLN A 89 10.88 -23.95 6.53
C GLN A 89 11.82 -23.92 7.74
N SER A 90 11.59 -23.04 8.73
CA SER A 90 12.45 -22.83 9.91
C SER A 90 11.85 -23.41 11.19
#